data_AF-A0A2S9FP55-F1
#
_entry.id   AF-A0A2S9FP55-F1
#
_cell.length_a   1.000
_cell.length_b   1.000
_cell.length_c   1.000
_cell.angle_alpha   90.00
_cell.angle_beta   90.00
_cell.angle_gamma   90.00
#
_symmetry.space_group_name_H-M   'P 1'
#
loop_
_entity.id
_entity.type
_entity.pdbx_description
1 polymer ?
#
loop_
_entity_poly.entity_id
_entity_poly.type
_entity_poly.pdbx_seq_one_letter_code
_entity_poly.pdbx_strand_id
1 'polypeptide(L)'
;MAAGMVPPLAMALATTIRPGLFSEPERENGRAAWLLGASFISEGAIPFAAADPLRVIPSMMFGGAITGALCMAFGVTLRAPHGGIFVFFAIGNLLWFLISLVVGTVVAAFAVVAA
;
A
#
# COMPACT_ATOMS: atom_id res chain seq x y z
N MET A 1 -0.99 11.58 -1.23
CA MET A 1 0.11 10.76 -0.69
C MET A 1 -0.37 9.38 -0.22
N ALA A 2 -1.27 9.24 0.75
CA ALA A 2 -1.64 7.93 1.34
C ALA A 2 -1.87 6.79 0.32
N ALA A 3 -2.58 7.04 -0.77
CA ALA A 3 -2.85 6.03 -1.81
C ALA A 3 -1.59 5.41 -2.45
N GLY A 4 -0.49 6.15 -2.64
CA GLY A 4 0.73 5.60 -3.23
C GLY A 4 1.57 4.78 -2.24
N MET A 5 1.22 4.77 -0.95
CA MET A 5 1.79 3.83 0.04
C MET A 5 1.12 2.45 -0.06
N VAL A 6 -0.08 2.36 -0.65
CA VAL A 6 -0.87 1.13 -0.71
C VAL A 6 -0.16 0.01 -1.47
N PRO A 7 0.39 0.23 -2.68
CA PRO A 7 0.95 -0.87 -3.47
C PRO A 7 2.01 -1.72 -2.76
N PRO A 8 3.12 -1.14 -2.26
CA PRO A 8 4.15 -1.91 -1.56
C PRO A 8 3.64 -2.51 -0.24
N LEU A 9 2.80 -1.81 0.53
CA LEU A 9 2.24 -2.33 1.78
C LEU A 9 1.28 -3.51 1.54
N ALA A 10 0.48 -3.44 0.47
CA ALA A 10 -0.45 -4.50 0.11
C ALA A 10 0.29 -5.75 -0.36
N MET A 11 1.36 -5.61 -1.16
CA MET A 11 2.20 -6.75 -1.54
C MET A 11 2.96 -7.35 -0.36
N ALA A 12 3.47 -6.50 0.54
CA ALA A 12 4.07 -6.96 1.80
C ALA A 12 3.07 -7.73 2.67
N LEU A 13 1.82 -7.28 2.75
CA LEU A 13 0.74 -7.97 3.46
C LEU A 13 0.32 -9.27 2.76
N ALA A 14 0.16 -9.26 1.44
CA ALA A 14 -0.25 -10.44 0.68
C ALA A 14 0.78 -11.56 0.80
N THR A 15 2.07 -11.24 0.65
CA THR A 15 3.18 -12.19 0.78
C THR A 15 3.35 -12.74 2.20
N THR A 16 2.96 -11.98 3.23
CA THR A 16 3.01 -12.45 4.63
C THR A 16 1.83 -13.34 5.00
N ILE A 17 0.61 -13.05 4.53
CA ILE A 17 -0.59 -13.84 4.84
C ILE A 17 -0.65 -15.12 3.99
N ARG A 18 -0.29 -15.04 2.70
CA ARG A 18 -0.38 -16.16 1.74
C ARG A 18 0.96 -16.41 1.04
N PRO A 19 2.04 -16.74 1.77
CA PRO A 19 3.36 -16.91 1.19
C PRO A 19 3.44 -17.98 0.10
N GLY A 20 2.56 -18.99 0.11
CA GLY A 20 2.52 -20.06 -0.90
C GLY A 20 2.02 -19.62 -2.29
N LEU A 21 1.50 -18.40 -2.43
CA LEU A 21 1.12 -17.83 -3.73
C LEU A 21 2.27 -17.07 -4.40
N PHE A 22 3.39 -16.89 -3.71
CA PHE A 22 4.50 -16.05 -4.14
C PHE A 22 5.81 -16.84 -4.19
N SER A 23 6.64 -16.51 -5.17
CA SER A 23 7.99 -17.03 -5.30
C SER A 23 8.89 -16.58 -4.15
N GLU A 24 10.02 -17.25 -3.97
CA GLU A 24 11.01 -16.87 -2.94
C GLU A 24 11.51 -15.41 -3.10
N PRO A 25 11.88 -14.93 -4.31
CA PRO A 25 12.25 -13.53 -4.51
C PRO A 25 11.13 -12.54 -4.17
N GLU A 26 9.87 -12.87 -4.51
CA GLU A 26 8.72 -12.03 -4.18
C GLU A 26 8.50 -11.94 -2.67
N ARG A 27 8.74 -13.02 -1.93
CA ARG A 27 8.63 -13.01 -0.46
C ARG A 27 9.74 -12.19 0.19
N GLU A 28 10.96 -12.22 -0.35
CA GLU A 28 12.05 -11.36 0.11
C GLU A 28 11.77 -9.88 -0.17
N ASN A 29 11.32 -9.58 -1.39
CA ASN A 29 10.87 -8.24 -1.76
C ASN A 29 9.70 -7.77 -0.87
N GLY A 30 8.78 -8.66 -0.52
CA GLY A 30 7.65 -8.37 0.37
C GLY A 30 8.09 -7.93 1.76
N ARG A 31 9.17 -8.50 2.29
CA ARG A 31 9.74 -8.06 3.59
C ARG A 31 10.28 -6.63 3.51
N ALA A 32 11.02 -6.30 2.44
CA ALA A 32 11.52 -4.95 2.22
C ALA A 32 10.38 -3.94 1.94
N ALA A 33 9.33 -4.39 1.24
CA ALA A 33 8.20 -3.57 0.84
C ALA A 33 7.41 -2.98 2.03
N TRP A 34 7.46 -3.59 3.22
CA TRP A 34 6.93 -2.98 4.45
C TRP A 34 7.54 -1.61 4.73
N LEU A 35 8.87 -1.54 4.77
CA LEU A 35 9.58 -0.30 5.07
C LEU A 35 9.48 0.71 3.93
N LEU A 36 9.60 0.22 2.68
CA LEU A 36 9.48 1.06 1.49
C LEU A 36 8.09 1.71 1.44
N GLY A 37 7.03 0.92 1.62
CA GLY A 37 5.66 1.42 1.65
C GLY A 37 5.39 2.37 2.79
N ALA A 38 5.88 2.06 4.00
CA ALA A 38 5.82 2.97 5.14
C ALA A 38 6.56 4.29 4.89
N SER A 39 7.55 4.30 4.00
CA SER A 39 8.34 5.48 3.59
C SER A 39 7.77 6.22 2.37
N PHE A 40 6.63 5.79 1.82
CA PHE A 40 6.08 6.29 0.54
C PHE A 40 6.99 6.02 -0.67
N ILE A 41 7.68 4.88 -0.67
CA ILE A 41 8.45 4.36 -1.80
C ILE A 41 7.63 3.27 -2.48
N SER A 42 6.91 3.66 -3.53
CA SER A 42 5.98 2.81 -4.28
C SER A 42 6.66 1.73 -5.12
N GLU A 43 7.94 1.91 -5.40
CA GLU A 43 8.80 1.08 -6.25
C GLU A 43 8.93 -0.35 -5.70
N GLY A 44 8.73 -0.54 -4.39
CA GLY A 44 8.68 -1.86 -3.77
C GLY A 44 7.59 -2.79 -4.36
N ALA A 45 6.60 -2.24 -5.07
CA ALA A 45 5.59 -3.02 -5.78
C ALA A 45 5.95 -3.38 -7.24
N ILE A 46 6.95 -2.73 -7.84
CA ILE A 46 7.31 -2.93 -9.26
C ILE A 46 7.64 -4.40 -9.58
N PRO A 47 8.45 -5.13 -8.77
CA PRO A 47 8.77 -6.52 -9.07
C PRO A 47 7.52 -7.42 -9.15
N PHE A 48 6.53 -7.16 -8.30
CA PHE A 48 5.27 -7.90 -8.28
C PHE A 48 4.40 -7.58 -9.49
N ALA A 49 4.26 -6.29 -9.82
CA ALA A 49 3.50 -5.86 -10.98
C ALA A 49 4.15 -6.32 -12.31
N ALA A 50 5.47 -6.47 -12.35
CA ALA A 50 6.18 -7.03 -13.49
C ALA A 50 5.94 -8.55 -13.63
N ALA A 51 5.83 -9.27 -12.51
CA ALA A 51 5.56 -10.70 -12.50
C ALA A 51 4.10 -11.03 -12.84
N ASP A 52 3.14 -10.28 -12.29
CA ASP A 52 1.70 -10.47 -12.50
C ASP A 52 0.95 -9.13 -12.64
N PRO A 53 1.04 -8.49 -13.81
CA PRO A 53 0.45 -7.16 -14.01
C PRO A 53 -1.07 -7.17 -13.92
N LEU A 54 -1.72 -8.24 -14.38
CA LEU A 54 -3.18 -8.30 -14.48
C LEU A 54 -3.85 -8.48 -13.12
N ARG A 55 -3.21 -9.16 -12.16
CA ARG A 55 -3.74 -9.25 -10.80
C ARG A 55 -3.30 -8.09 -9.93
N VAL A 56 -2.04 -7.69 -10.02
CA VAL A 56 -1.46 -6.68 -9.12
C VAL A 56 -1.99 -5.29 -9.43
N ILE A 57 -1.91 -4.81 -10.68
CA ILE A 57 -2.24 -3.42 -11.00
C ILE A 57 -3.70 -3.07 -10.63
N PRO A 58 -4.73 -3.86 -11.04
CA PRO A 58 -6.12 -3.53 -10.71
C PRO A 58 -6.39 -3.60 -9.20
N SER A 59 -5.78 -4.56 -8.49
CA SER A 59 -5.93 -4.69 -7.03
C SER A 59 -5.36 -3.48 -6.30
N MET A 60 -4.20 -2.98 -6.73
CA MET A 60 -3.59 -1.79 -6.16
C MET A 60 -4.36 -0.52 -6.51
N MET A 61 -4.89 -0.41 -7.74
CA MET A 61 -5.78 0.69 -8.12
C MET A 61 -7.02 0.74 -7.23
N PHE A 62 -7.61 -0.43 -6.94
CA PHE A 62 -8.81 -0.53 -6.09
C PHE A 62 -8.54 -0.08 -4.64
N GLY A 63 -7.50 -0.60 -3.99
CA GLY A 63 -7.15 -0.17 -2.63
C GLY A 63 -6.66 1.28 -2.54
N GLY A 64 -5.96 1.75 -3.58
CA GLY A 64 -5.55 3.15 -3.72
C GLY A 64 -6.74 4.09 -3.83
N ALA A 65 -7.73 3.73 -4.65
CA ALA A 65 -8.98 4.49 -4.80
C ALA A 65 -9.74 4.59 -3.46
N ILE A 66 -9.85 3.49 -2.72
CA ILE A 66 -10.48 3.47 -1.39
C ILE A 66 -9.74 4.38 -0.42
N THR A 67 -8.41 4.28 -0.35
CA THR A 67 -7.58 5.14 0.50
C THR A 67 -7.80 6.61 0.18
N GLY A 68 -7.79 6.96 -1.12
CA GLY A 68 -8.03 8.32 -1.59
C GLY A 68 -9.41 8.83 -1.22
N ALA A 69 -10.45 8.02 -1.43
CA ALA A 69 -11.83 8.36 -1.10
C ALA A 69 -12.01 8.61 0.41
N LEU A 70 -11.47 7.74 1.26
CA LEU A 70 -11.54 7.90 2.72
C LEU A 70 -10.77 9.14 3.19
N CYS A 71 -9.57 9.38 2.65
CA CYS A 71 -8.80 10.57 2.97
C CYS A 71 -9.54 11.86 2.59
N MET A 72 -10.21 11.89 1.43
CA MET A 72 -11.05 13.03 1.04
C MET A 72 -12.27 13.17 1.95
N ALA A 73 -12.97 12.08 2.27
CA ALA A 73 -14.16 12.08 3.11
C ALA A 73 -13.88 12.57 4.54
N PHE A 74 -12.73 12.20 5.11
CA PHE A 74 -12.32 12.60 6.47
C PHE A 74 -11.44 13.87 6.51
N GLY A 75 -11.28 14.57 5.38
CA GLY A 75 -10.52 15.81 5.32
C GLY A 75 -9.05 15.66 5.73
N VAL A 76 -8.43 14.52 5.41
CA VAL A 76 -7.01 14.28 5.69
C VAL A 76 -6.17 15.21 4.84
N THR A 77 -5.26 15.94 5.49
CA THR A 77 -4.35 16.89 4.81
C THR A 77 -2.91 16.50 5.06
N LEU A 78 -2.02 16.82 4.12
CA LEU A 78 -0.60 16.59 4.26
C LEU A 78 0.16 17.79 3.70
N ARG A 79 1.04 18.38 4.52
CA ARG A 79 1.86 19.53 4.12
C ARG A 79 3.25 19.14 3.61
N ALA A 80 3.71 17.93 3.89
CA ALA A 80 4.97 17.41 3.37
C ALA A 80 4.78 16.85 1.95
N PRO A 81 5.75 17.05 1.04
CA PRO A 81 5.67 16.55 -0.35
C PRO A 81 5.75 15.01 -0.42
N HIS A 82 6.59 14.40 0.41
CA HIS A 82 6.86 12.96 0.47
C HIS A 82 7.55 12.62 1.80
N GLY A 83 7.38 11.40 2.30
CA GLY A 83 8.02 10.93 3.54
C GLY A 83 7.27 9.85 4.32
N GLY A 84 6.26 9.24 3.73
CA GLY A 84 5.50 8.16 4.35
C GLY A 84 4.83 8.51 5.67
N ILE A 85 4.84 7.54 6.59
CA ILE A 85 4.37 7.70 7.97
C ILE A 85 5.32 8.55 8.82
N PHE A 86 6.57 8.73 8.38
CA PHE A 86 7.61 9.43 9.14
C PHE A 86 7.41 10.95 9.19
N VAL A 87 6.59 11.49 8.30
CA VAL A 87 6.17 12.91 8.31
C VAL A 87 4.86 13.12 9.07
N PHE A 88 4.54 12.28 10.07
CA PHE A 88 3.28 12.33 10.82
C PHE A 88 2.94 13.69 11.43
N PHE A 89 3.95 14.48 11.82
CA PHE A 89 3.78 15.84 12.35
C PHE A 89 3.24 16.84 11.31
N ALA A 90 3.34 16.51 10.02
CA ALA A 90 2.82 17.30 8.91
C ALA A 90 1.48 16.76 8.36
N ILE A 91 0.90 15.73 9.00
CA ILE A 91 -0.39 15.11 8.64
C ILE A 91 -1.50 15.69 9.50
N GLY A 92 -2.50 16.32 8.87
CA GLY A 92 -3.77 16.65 9.50
C GLY A 92 -4.71 15.45 9.51
N ASN A 93 -5.46 15.27 10.60
CA ASN A 93 -6.32 14.09 10.83
C ASN A 93 -5.55 12.77 10.75
N LEU A 94 -4.41 12.68 11.44
CA LEU A 94 -3.49 11.53 11.43
C LEU A 94 -4.19 10.18 11.69
N LEU A 95 -5.15 10.12 12.61
CA LEU A 95 -5.90 8.89 12.87
C LEU A 95 -6.64 8.41 11.61
N TRP A 96 -7.35 9.32 10.92
CA TRP A 96 -8.06 9.00 9.70
C TRP A 96 -7.12 8.71 8.53
N PHE A 97 -5.93 9.32 8.50
CA PHE A 97 -4.87 8.94 7.56
C PHE A 97 -4.47 7.47 7.74
N LEU A 98 -4.17 7.05 8.97
CA LEU A 98 -3.77 5.67 9.28
C LEU A 98 -4.89 4.68 8.98
N ILE A 99 -6.13 5.00 9.38
CA ILE A 99 -7.30 4.15 9.08
C ILE A 99 -7.48 4.02 7.56
N SER A 100 -7.46 5.12 6.82
CA SER A 100 -7.63 5.11 5.36
C SER A 100 -6.57 4.24 4.68
N LEU A 101 -5.31 4.39 5.11
CA LEU A 101 -4.19 3.62 4.60
C LEU A 101 -4.34 2.12 4.90
N VAL A 102 -4.63 1.77 6.15
CA VAL A 102 -4.81 0.37 6.57
C VAL A 102 -5.97 -0.27 5.79
N VAL A 103 -7.10 0.41 5.66
CA VAL A 103 -8.26 -0.11 4.91
C VAL A 103 -7.90 -0.36 3.45
N GLY A 104 -7.26 0.59 2.76
CA GLY A 104 -6.87 0.39 1.38
C GLY A 104 -5.82 -0.70 1.19
N THR A 105 -4.83 -0.79 2.08
CA THR A 105 -3.82 -1.86 2.08
C THR A 105 -4.46 -3.24 2.25
N VAL A 106 -5.36 -3.40 3.22
CA VAL A 106 -6.06 -4.68 3.47
C VAL A 106 -6.92 -5.07 2.27
N VAL A 107 -7.67 -4.12 1.71
CA VAL A 107 -8.53 -4.40 0.56
C VAL A 107 -7.72 -4.75 -0.68
N ALA A 108 -6.63 -4.03 -0.99
CA ALA A 108 -5.74 -4.37 -2.09
C ALA A 108 -5.06 -5.73 -1.91
N ALA A 109 -4.59 -6.03 -0.69
CA ALA A 109 -3.97 -7.32 -0.37
C ALA A 109 -4.95 -8.48 -0.53
N PHE A 110 -6.20 -8.29 -0.09
CA PHE A 110 -7.25 -9.28 -0.28
C PHE A 110 -7.61 -9.46 -1.76
N ALA A 111 -7.75 -8.35 -2.51
CA ALA A 111 -8.07 -8.37 -3.93
C ALA A 111 -7.01 -9.13 -4.74
N VAL A 112 -5.72 -8.90 -4.48
CA VAL A 112 -4.63 -9.59 -5.22
C VAL A 112 -4.53 -11.07 -4.84
N VAL A 113 -4.84 -11.42 -3.59
CA VAL A 113 -4.85 -12.82 -3.12
C VAL A 113 -6.04 -13.60 -3.67
N ALA A 114 -7.17 -12.94 -3.92
CA ALA A 114 -8.40 -13.55 -4.39
C ALA A 114 -8.49 -13.68 -5.93
N ALA A 115 -7.66 -12.95 -6.67
CA ALA A 115 -7.59 -12.97 -8.14
C ALA A 115 -6.81 -14.18 -8.68
#